data_AF-A0A2V4AKW9-F1
#
_entry.id   AF-A0A2V4AKW9-F1
#
_cell.length_a   1.000
_cell.length_b   1.000
_cell.length_c   1.000
_cell.angle_alpha   90.00
_cell.angle_beta   90.00
_cell.angle_gamma   90.00
#
_symmetry.space_group_name_H-M   'P 1'
#
loop_
_entity.id
_entity.type
_entity.pdbx_description
1 polymer ?
#
loop_
_entity_poly.entity_id
_entity_poly.type
_entity_poly.pdbx_seq_one_letter_code
_entity_poly.pdbx_strand_id
1 'polypeptide(L)'
;MTFVDPHVSVTQTDDYLWRLDRHLFYDDPDDGRMGVRRGYVTDFASVPRAIWWLVPTYGNYTPAAVLHDFLITHMIPAGAFSSRRVDRIFREAMRSLGVSFPRRWLMWAGVRWGALLNPTRRRGSLATLPGVLLVSLLALPLVLPALAVLPSLLVFALLERLLPGRTARD
;
A
#
# COMPACT_ATOMS: atom_id res chain seq x y z
N MET A 1 -9.34 18.68 5.50
CA MET A 1 -9.29 17.21 5.55
C MET A 1 -8.42 16.82 6.72
N THR A 2 -8.92 16.01 7.65
CA THR A 2 -8.14 15.55 8.81
C THR A 2 -8.73 14.29 9.40
N PHE A 3 -7.89 13.51 10.06
CA PHE A 3 -8.37 12.52 11.02
C PHE A 3 -8.80 13.22 12.31
N VAL A 4 -9.89 12.75 12.91
CA VAL A 4 -10.34 13.22 14.23
C VAL A 4 -9.34 12.78 15.30
N ASP A 5 -8.88 11.53 15.20
CA ASP A 5 -7.77 10.98 15.96
C ASP A 5 -7.03 9.97 15.06
N PRO A 6 -5.78 10.24 14.65
CA PRO A 6 -5.02 9.36 13.77
C PRO A 6 -4.42 8.14 14.50
N HIS A 7 -4.57 7.99 15.82
CA HIS A 7 -3.99 6.85 16.55
C HIS A 7 -4.76 5.56 16.25
N VAL A 8 -4.05 4.57 15.69
CA VAL A 8 -4.56 3.25 15.37
C VAL A 8 -4.15 2.26 16.46
N SER A 9 -5.15 1.61 17.09
CA SER A 9 -4.95 0.46 17.98
C SER A 9 -5.50 -0.78 17.30
N VAL A 10 -4.71 -1.83 17.26
CA VAL A 10 -5.08 -3.10 16.63
C VAL A 10 -4.71 -4.30 17.49
N THR A 11 -5.55 -5.33 17.41
CA THR A 11 -5.26 -6.67 17.91
C THR A 11 -4.93 -7.59 16.73
N GLN A 12 -3.80 -8.29 16.79
CA GLN A 12 -3.46 -9.28 15.77
C GLN A 12 -4.46 -10.44 15.80
N THR A 13 -4.95 -10.86 14.65
CA THR A 13 -5.89 -12.00 14.53
C THR A 13 -5.31 -13.17 13.76
N ASP A 14 -4.34 -12.90 12.88
CA ASP A 14 -3.65 -13.88 12.04
C ASP A 14 -2.24 -13.34 11.72
N ASP A 15 -1.43 -14.09 10.97
CA ASP A 15 -0.06 -13.71 10.57
C ASP A 15 -0.01 -12.35 9.85
N TYR A 16 -1.06 -12.02 9.09
CA TYR A 16 -1.14 -10.79 8.28
C TYR A 16 -2.41 -9.97 8.50
N LEU A 17 -3.28 -10.39 9.43
CA LEU A 17 -4.56 -9.74 9.67
C LEU A 17 -4.63 -9.10 11.05
N TRP A 18 -5.15 -7.88 11.06
CA TRP A 18 -5.25 -7.03 12.24
C TRP A 18 -6.68 -6.54 12.40
N ARG A 19 -7.21 -6.63 13.61
CA ARG A 19 -8.54 -6.11 13.96
C ARG A 19 -8.39 -4.76 14.63
N LEU A 20 -9.13 -3.76 14.14
CA LEU A 20 -9.15 -2.42 14.71
C LEU A 20 -9.88 -2.41 16.06
N ASP A 21 -9.21 -1.94 17.12
CA ASP A 21 -9.76 -1.95 18.48
C ASP A 21 -10.65 -0.74 18.78
N ARG A 22 -10.56 0.30 17.94
CA ARG A 22 -11.27 1.56 18.12
C ARG A 22 -11.85 2.08 16.81
N HIS A 23 -12.75 3.05 16.90
CA HIS A 23 -13.26 3.71 15.70
C HIS A 23 -12.20 4.64 15.10
N LEU A 24 -12.13 4.68 13.77
CA LEU A 24 -11.30 5.63 13.04
C LEU A 24 -12.21 6.53 12.22
N PHE A 25 -12.07 7.85 12.38
CA PHE A 25 -12.88 8.84 11.66
C PHE A 25 -12.00 9.77 10.84
N TYR A 26 -12.41 10.00 9.60
CA TYR A 26 -11.77 10.90 8.65
C TYR A 26 -12.79 11.88 8.10
N ASP A 27 -12.49 13.18 8.21
CA ASP A 27 -13.32 14.26 7.72
C ASP A 27 -12.78 14.75 6.38
N ASP A 28 -13.56 14.49 5.32
CA ASP A 28 -13.31 14.97 3.96
C ASP A 28 -14.28 16.10 3.60
N PRO A 29 -13.82 17.24 3.06
CA PRO A 29 -14.71 18.33 2.67
C PRO A 29 -15.72 17.95 1.58
N ASP A 30 -15.35 17.05 0.67
CA ASP A 30 -16.18 16.71 -0.49
C ASP A 30 -17.09 15.51 -0.19
N ASP A 31 -16.61 14.55 0.59
CA ASP A 31 -17.28 13.28 0.86
C ASP A 31 -17.85 13.16 2.29
N GLY A 32 -17.64 14.18 3.13
CA GLY A 32 -18.10 14.22 4.51
C GLY A 32 -17.29 13.33 5.46
N ARG A 33 -17.88 13.01 6.61
CA ARG A 33 -17.25 12.17 7.64
C ARG A 33 -17.37 10.69 7.29
N MET A 34 -16.24 10.04 7.12
CA MET A 34 -16.12 8.59 6.93
C MET A 34 -15.63 7.92 8.21
N GLY A 35 -16.29 6.85 8.62
CA GLY A 35 -15.97 6.13 9.86
C GLY A 35 -15.70 4.64 9.61
N VAL A 36 -14.52 4.18 9.98
CA VAL A 36 -14.22 2.75 10.09
C VAL A 36 -14.60 2.31 11.51
N ARG A 37 -15.49 1.31 11.61
CA ARG A 37 -15.96 0.83 12.91
C ARG A 37 -14.90 -0.04 13.59
N ARG A 38 -14.86 0.01 14.92
CA ARG A 38 -14.19 -1.00 15.74
C ARG A 38 -14.60 -2.40 15.27
N GLY A 39 -13.64 -3.31 15.21
CA GLY A 39 -13.82 -4.68 14.76
C GLY A 39 -13.54 -4.90 13.27
N TYR A 40 -13.29 -3.85 12.49
CA TYR A 40 -12.86 -3.99 11.10
C TYR A 40 -11.51 -4.72 11.01
N VAL A 41 -11.40 -5.67 10.09
CA VAL A 41 -10.19 -6.45 9.85
C VAL A 41 -9.50 -5.92 8.60
N THR A 42 -8.20 -5.68 8.70
CA THR A 42 -7.35 -5.05 7.68
C THR A 42 -6.00 -5.75 7.64
N ASP A 43 -5.41 -5.84 6.45
CA ASP A 43 -4.02 -6.26 6.20
C ASP A 43 -3.09 -5.04 6.00
N PHE A 44 -3.59 -3.83 6.27
CA PHE A 44 -2.97 -2.53 6.05
C PHE A 44 -2.60 -2.25 4.59
N ALA A 45 -1.37 -2.56 4.21
CA ALA A 45 -0.87 -2.34 2.88
C ALA A 45 -0.24 -3.64 2.37
N SER A 46 -0.96 -4.28 1.44
CA SER A 46 -0.48 -5.44 0.68
C SER A 46 0.65 -5.03 -0.28
N VAL A 47 1.86 -4.90 0.25
CA VAL A 47 3.07 -4.50 -0.50
C VAL A 47 3.96 -5.72 -0.76
N PRO A 48 4.46 -5.94 -2.00
CA PRO A 48 5.45 -6.98 -2.26
C PRO A 48 6.73 -6.81 -1.43
N ARG A 49 7.24 -7.91 -0.85
CA ARG A 49 8.42 -7.90 0.03
C ARG A 49 9.65 -7.22 -0.60
N ALA A 50 9.85 -7.39 -1.91
CA ALA A 50 11.00 -6.81 -2.63
C ALA A 50 11.08 -5.28 -2.57
N ILE A 51 9.97 -4.59 -2.26
CA ILE A 51 9.92 -3.12 -2.16
C ILE A 51 9.59 -2.63 -0.75
N TRP A 52 9.60 -3.50 0.27
CA TRP A 52 9.36 -3.10 1.67
C TRP A 52 10.37 -2.08 2.19
N TRP A 53 11.61 -2.13 1.69
CA TRP A 53 12.64 -1.14 2.01
C TRP A 53 12.27 0.28 1.56
N LEU A 54 11.39 0.40 0.56
CA LEU A 54 10.94 1.67 0.01
C LEU A 54 9.56 2.08 0.57
N VAL A 55 8.62 1.14 0.60
CA VAL A 55 7.26 1.33 1.13
C VAL A 55 6.99 0.19 2.12
N PRO A 56 7.17 0.42 3.43
CA PRO A 56 6.86 -0.60 4.43
C PRO A 56 5.35 -0.89 4.48
N THR A 57 4.95 -1.96 5.17
CA THR A 57 3.53 -2.31 5.31
C THR A 57 2.76 -1.36 6.23
N TYR A 58 3.44 -0.75 7.20
CA TYR A 58 2.88 0.21 8.15
C TYR A 58 3.79 1.43 8.34
N GLY A 59 3.21 2.52 8.86
CA GLY A 59 3.91 3.75 9.19
C GLY A 59 2.92 4.89 9.48
N ASN A 60 3.36 6.13 9.29
CA ASN A 60 2.49 7.30 9.55
C ASN A 60 1.24 7.34 8.66
N TYR A 61 1.21 6.58 7.55
CA TYR A 61 0.05 6.42 6.67
C TYR A 61 -0.89 5.27 7.05
N THR A 62 -0.58 4.48 8.10
CA THR A 62 -1.43 3.35 8.53
C THR A 62 -2.91 3.74 8.67
N PRO A 63 -3.30 4.89 9.27
CA PRO A 63 -4.71 5.28 9.35
C PRO A 63 -5.34 5.46 7.97
N ALA A 64 -4.61 6.02 7.01
CA ALA A 64 -5.07 6.15 5.64
C ALA A 64 -5.22 4.80 4.93
N ALA A 65 -4.33 3.84 5.20
CA ALA A 65 -4.40 2.49 4.66
C ALA A 65 -5.66 1.75 5.17
N VAL A 66 -5.91 1.78 6.48
CA VAL A 66 -7.13 1.22 7.09
C VAL A 66 -8.40 1.83 6.50
N LEU A 67 -8.42 3.16 6.32
CA LEU A 67 -9.54 3.84 5.68
C LEU A 67 -9.71 3.36 4.23
N HIS A 68 -8.63 3.26 3.46
CA HIS A 68 -8.66 2.84 2.06
C HIS A 68 -9.20 1.42 1.89
N ASP A 69 -8.73 0.48 2.71
CA ASP A 69 -9.24 -0.90 2.73
C ASP A 69 -10.74 -0.91 2.98
N PHE A 70 -11.20 -0.18 4.01
CA PHE A 70 -12.61 -0.12 4.36
C PHE A 70 -13.46 0.41 3.20
N LEU A 71 -13.00 1.49 2.55
CA LEU A 71 -13.69 2.07 1.40
C LEU A 71 -13.71 1.11 0.20
N ILE A 72 -12.65 0.35 -0.03
CA ILE A 72 -12.61 -0.68 -1.07
C ILE A 72 -13.60 -1.81 -0.78
N THR A 73 -13.63 -2.32 0.45
CA THR A 73 -14.44 -3.49 0.82
C THR A 73 -15.92 -3.15 0.93
N HIS A 74 -16.27 -1.94 1.39
CA HIS A 74 -17.66 -1.59 1.71
C HIS A 74 -18.27 -0.56 0.75
N MET A 75 -17.55 0.50 0.42
CA MET A 75 -18.13 1.64 -0.30
C MET A 75 -18.11 1.48 -1.82
N ILE A 76 -17.12 0.78 -2.38
CA ILE A 76 -17.11 0.47 -3.82
C ILE A 76 -18.22 -0.55 -4.18
N PRO A 77 -18.37 -1.70 -3.49
CA PRO A 77 -19.44 -2.67 -3.80
C PRO A 77 -20.84 -2.11 -3.56
N ALA A 78 -21.01 -1.21 -2.58
CA ALA A 78 -22.27 -0.50 -2.35
C ALA A 78 -22.58 0.56 -3.43
N GLY A 79 -21.66 0.81 -4.37
CA GLY A 79 -21.83 1.82 -5.43
C GLY A 79 -21.71 3.26 -4.93
N ALA A 80 -21.38 3.47 -3.65
CA ALA A 80 -21.26 4.80 -3.05
C ALA A 80 -20.04 5.56 -3.59
N PHE A 81 -18.90 4.88 -3.78
CA PHE A 81 -17.67 5.50 -4.28
C PHE A 81 -17.08 4.78 -5.49
N SER A 82 -16.48 5.58 -6.39
CA SER A 82 -15.67 5.05 -7.49
C SER A 82 -14.25 4.73 -7.02
N SER A 83 -13.61 3.77 -7.68
CA SER A 83 -12.19 3.40 -7.46
C SER A 83 -11.26 4.62 -7.46
N ARG A 84 -11.43 5.55 -8.42
CA ARG A 84 -10.63 6.78 -8.52
C ARG A 84 -10.86 7.73 -7.35
N ARG A 85 -12.10 7.84 -6.86
CA ARG A 85 -12.43 8.67 -5.70
C ARG A 85 -11.80 8.11 -4.43
N VAL A 86 -11.88 6.80 -4.22
CA VAL A 86 -11.23 6.14 -3.07
C VAL A 86 -9.71 6.36 -3.08
N ASP A 87 -9.06 6.25 -4.24
CA ASP A 87 -7.62 6.48 -4.35
C ASP A 87 -7.24 7.97 -4.20
N ARG A 88 -8.14 8.91 -4.54
CA ARG A 88 -7.99 10.35 -4.22
C ARG A 88 -8.00 10.55 -2.71
N ILE A 89 -9.05 10.06 -2.04
CA ILE A 89 -9.23 10.16 -0.58
C ILE A 89 -8.00 9.59 0.13
N PHE A 90 -7.49 8.45 -0.30
CA PHE A 90 -6.28 7.84 0.27
C PHE A 90 -5.05 8.76 0.19
N ARG A 91 -4.80 9.36 -0.98
CA ARG A 91 -3.67 10.28 -1.17
C ARG A 91 -3.80 11.55 -0.33
N GLU A 92 -5.02 12.02 -0.15
CA GLU A 92 -5.37 13.19 0.64
C GLU A 92 -5.29 12.93 2.15
N ALA A 93 -5.77 11.77 2.59
CA ALA A 93 -5.60 11.27 3.95
C ALA A 93 -4.11 11.16 4.31
N MET A 94 -3.29 10.59 3.43
CA MET A 94 -1.83 10.56 3.60
C MET A 94 -1.22 11.96 3.71
N ARG A 95 -1.69 12.93 2.91
CA ARG A 95 -1.24 14.33 3.01
C ARG A 95 -1.56 14.92 4.39
N SER A 96 -2.75 14.65 4.93
CA SER A 96 -3.15 15.12 6.27
C SER A 96 -2.30 14.52 7.39
N LEU A 97 -1.78 13.31 7.19
CA LEU A 97 -0.89 12.60 8.12
C LEU A 97 0.60 13.01 7.97
N GLY A 98 0.90 14.04 7.18
CA GLY A 98 2.27 14.52 6.98
C GLY A 98 3.13 13.60 6.11
N VAL A 99 2.54 12.68 5.35
CA VAL A 99 3.28 11.80 4.44
C VAL A 99 3.88 12.62 3.31
N SER A 100 5.18 12.43 3.08
CA SER A 100 5.96 13.16 2.07
C SER A 100 5.35 13.04 0.67
N PHE A 101 5.51 14.10 -0.13
CA PHE A 101 4.94 14.17 -1.48
C PHE A 101 5.33 12.99 -2.36
N PRO A 102 6.61 12.57 -2.47
CA PRO A 102 6.98 11.44 -3.30
C PRO A 102 6.34 10.13 -2.83
N ARG A 103 6.35 9.86 -1.52
CA ARG A 103 5.81 8.62 -0.96
C ARG A 103 4.33 8.46 -1.24
N ARG A 104 3.52 9.50 -1.02
CA ARG A 104 2.07 9.41 -1.27
C ARG A 104 1.74 9.20 -2.76
N TRP A 105 2.56 9.71 -3.68
CA TRP A 105 2.39 9.47 -5.12
C TRP A 105 2.83 8.07 -5.54
N LEU A 106 3.94 7.55 -5.00
CA LEU A 106 4.36 6.16 -5.20
C LEU A 106 3.28 5.19 -4.72
N MET A 107 2.76 5.41 -3.51
CA MET A 107 1.69 4.59 -2.96
C MET A 107 0.39 4.72 -3.79
N TRP A 108 0.05 5.93 -4.25
CA TRP A 108 -1.06 6.13 -5.19
C TRP A 108 -0.87 5.31 -6.48
N ALA A 109 0.31 5.33 -7.09
CA ALA A 109 0.58 4.53 -8.29
C ALA A 109 0.44 3.03 -8.02
N GLY A 110 0.93 2.54 -6.87
CA GLY A 110 0.78 1.15 -6.44
C GLY A 110 -0.68 0.72 -6.34
N VAL A 111 -1.53 1.48 -5.64
CA VAL A 111 -2.96 1.14 -5.51
C VAL A 111 -3.70 1.24 -6.84
N ARG A 112 -3.28 2.12 -7.77
CA ARG A 112 -3.83 2.19 -9.12
C ARG A 112 -3.46 0.98 -9.97
N TRP A 113 -2.23 0.48 -9.87
CA TRP A 113 -1.84 -0.80 -10.48
C TRP A 113 -2.68 -1.95 -9.95
N GLY A 114 -2.86 -2.05 -8.63
CA GLY A 114 -3.77 -3.03 -8.02
C GLY A 114 -5.22 -2.89 -8.51
N ALA A 115 -5.71 -1.67 -8.70
CA ALA A 115 -7.04 -1.41 -9.23
C ALA A 115 -7.21 -1.80 -10.71
N LEU A 116 -6.14 -1.74 -11.51
CA LEU A 116 -6.15 -2.20 -12.92
C LEU A 116 -6.25 -3.71 -13.03
N LEU A 117 -5.59 -4.43 -12.12
CA LEU A 117 -5.59 -5.90 -12.05
C LEU A 117 -6.88 -6.46 -11.42
N ASN A 118 -7.65 -5.65 -10.70
CA ASN A 118 -8.89 -6.07 -10.06
C ASN A 118 -10.13 -5.78 -10.93
N PRO A 119 -10.89 -6.80 -11.38
CA PRO A 119 -12.09 -6.64 -12.20
C PRO A 119 -13.14 -5.68 -11.65
N THR A 120 -13.30 -5.62 -10.32
CA THR A 120 -14.30 -4.74 -9.68
C THR A 120 -13.87 -3.27 -9.69
N ARG A 121 -12.57 -3.01 -9.74
CA ARG A 121 -11.98 -1.66 -9.65
C ARG A 121 -11.42 -1.14 -10.97
N ARG A 122 -11.33 -1.97 -12.03
CA ARG A 122 -10.76 -1.59 -13.34
C ARG A 122 -11.60 -0.57 -14.12
N ARG A 123 -12.91 -0.46 -13.82
CA ARG A 123 -13.83 0.39 -14.58
C ARG A 123 -13.41 1.86 -14.46
N GLY A 124 -13.12 2.51 -15.59
CA GLY A 124 -12.65 3.89 -15.63
C GLY A 124 -11.17 4.09 -15.26
N SER A 125 -10.40 3.00 -15.10
CA SER A 125 -8.99 3.08 -14.71
C SER A 125 -8.04 3.50 -15.84
N LEU A 126 -8.48 3.36 -17.10
CA LEU A 126 -7.69 3.82 -18.27
C LEU A 126 -7.40 5.33 -18.22
N ALA A 127 -8.33 6.14 -17.70
CA ALA A 127 -8.15 7.58 -17.56
C ALA A 127 -7.01 7.97 -16.59
N THR A 128 -6.60 7.05 -15.71
CA THR A 128 -5.50 7.30 -14.76
C THR A 128 -4.15 6.77 -15.26
N LEU A 129 -4.13 6.00 -16.35
CA LEU A 129 -2.91 5.35 -16.85
C LEU A 129 -1.76 6.32 -17.12
N PRO A 130 -1.95 7.48 -17.77
CA PRO A 130 -0.84 8.40 -18.03
C PRO A 130 -0.14 8.85 -16.75
N GLY A 131 -0.91 9.17 -15.70
CA GLY A 131 -0.35 9.55 -14.40
C GLY A 131 0.34 8.39 -13.69
N VAL A 132 -0.22 7.18 -13.76
CA VAL A 132 0.40 5.98 -13.19
C VAL A 132 1.73 5.66 -13.86
N LEU A 133 1.77 5.72 -15.19
CA LEU A 133 2.98 5.48 -15.97
C LEU A 133 4.04 6.54 -15.69
N LEU A 134 3.66 7.82 -15.61
CA LEU A 134 4.58 8.90 -15.27
C LEU A 134 5.21 8.70 -13.89
N VAL A 135 4.41 8.43 -12.86
CA VAL A 135 4.93 8.20 -11.51
C VAL A 135 5.80 6.93 -11.47
N SER A 136 5.39 5.86 -12.17
CA SER A 136 6.15 4.62 -12.24
C SER A 136 7.51 4.84 -12.93
N LEU A 137 7.54 5.61 -14.03
CA LEU A 137 8.76 5.97 -14.75
C LEU A 137 9.72 6.76 -13.85
N LEU A 138 9.20 7.74 -13.08
CA LEU A 138 10.00 8.49 -12.11
C LEU A 138 10.50 7.62 -10.94
N ALA A 139 9.78 6.55 -10.61
CA ALA A 139 10.16 5.61 -9.56
C ALA A 139 11.20 4.57 -10.02
N LEU A 140 11.36 4.33 -11.32
CA LEU A 140 12.23 3.27 -11.86
C LEU A 140 13.68 3.34 -11.34
N PRO A 141 14.37 4.50 -11.27
CA PRO A 141 15.74 4.57 -10.77
C PRO A 141 15.88 4.07 -9.32
N LEU A 142 14.81 4.11 -8.54
CA LEU A 142 14.79 3.65 -7.17
C LEU A 142 14.58 2.13 -7.08
N VAL A 143 13.76 1.56 -7.97
CA VAL A 143 13.40 0.13 -7.95
C VAL A 143 14.42 -0.74 -8.70
N LEU A 144 15.00 -0.24 -9.80
CA LEU A 144 15.90 -1.00 -10.67
C LEU A 144 17.14 -1.57 -9.96
N PRO A 145 17.87 -0.83 -9.10
CA PRO A 145 19.01 -1.39 -8.38
C PRO A 145 18.61 -2.53 -7.46
N ALA A 146 17.49 -2.41 -6.75
CA ALA A 146 16.98 -3.47 -5.88
C ALA A 146 16.60 -4.74 -6.68
N LEU A 147 16.03 -4.58 -7.86
CA LEU A 147 15.73 -5.71 -8.76
C LEU A 147 16.99 -6.35 -9.34
N ALA A 148 18.06 -5.57 -9.59
CA ALA A 148 19.33 -6.10 -10.08
C ALA A 148 20.08 -6.95 -9.04
N VAL A 149 19.90 -6.66 -7.75
CA VAL A 149 20.51 -7.45 -6.66
C VAL A 149 19.94 -8.86 -6.58
N LEU A 150 18.65 -9.07 -6.86
CA LEU A 150 18.01 -10.38 -6.73
C LEU A 150 18.61 -11.47 -7.66
N PRO A 151 18.82 -11.23 -8.97
CA PRO A 151 19.57 -12.13 -9.84
C PRO A 151 21.00 -12.35 -9.37
N SER A 152 21.70 -11.31 -8.89
CA SER A 152 23.06 -11.45 -8.38
C SER A 152 23.12 -12.39 -7.17
N LEU A 153 22.15 -12.30 -6.26
CA LEU A 153 22.03 -13.22 -5.13
C LEU A 153 21.69 -14.65 -5.56
N LEU A 154 20.85 -14.81 -6.59
CA LEU A 154 20.52 -16.13 -7.14
C LEU A 154 21.74 -16.79 -7.80
N VAL A 155 22.50 -16.03 -8.59
CA VAL A 155 23.76 -16.47 -9.20
C VAL A 155 24.74 -16.86 -8.11
N PHE A 156 24.91 -16.02 -7.08
CA PHE A 156 25.79 -16.31 -5.96
C PHE A 156 25.39 -17.60 -5.23
N ALA A 157 24.11 -17.79 -4.90
CA ALA A 157 23.61 -19.00 -4.26
C ALA A 157 23.78 -20.25 -5.14
N LEU A 158 23.67 -20.12 -6.47
CA LEU A 158 23.97 -21.21 -7.40
C LEU A 158 25.46 -21.56 -7.39
N LEU A 159 26.34 -20.56 -7.39
CA LEU A 159 27.79 -20.75 -7.31
C LEU A 159 28.19 -21.44 -6.01
N GLU A 160 27.62 -21.08 -4.87
CA GLU A 160 27.87 -21.76 -3.59
C GLU A 160 27.48 -23.24 -3.63
N ARG A 161 26.36 -23.57 -4.30
CA ARG A 161 25.93 -24.97 -4.45
C ARG A 161 26.84 -25.77 -5.39
N LEU A 162 27.38 -25.13 -6.42
CA LEU A 162 28.26 -25.77 -7.40
C LEU A 162 29.72 -25.85 -6.96
N LEU A 163 30.15 -24.96 -6.07
CA LEU A 163 31.50 -24.89 -5.52
C LEU A 163 31.47 -24.98 -3.99
N PRO A 164 31.14 -26.15 -3.41
CA PRO A 164 31.14 -26.31 -1.96
C PRO A 164 32.53 -26.00 -1.40
N GLY A 165 32.60 -25.08 -0.44
CA GLY A 165 33.84 -24.77 0.27
C GLY A 165 34.40 -26.05 0.90
N ARG A 166 35.69 -26.32 0.70
CA ARG A 166 36.36 -27.40 1.42
C ARG A 166 36.35 -27.05 2.90
N THR A 167 35.61 -27.80 3.69
CA THR A 167 35.69 -27.74 5.15
C THR A 167 37.10 -28.21 5.54
N ALA A 168 37.92 -27.30 6.06
CA ALA A 168 39.15 -27.68 6.73
C ALA A 168 38.75 -28.52 7.96
N ARG A 169 39.01 -29.83 7.86
CA ARG A 169 39.02 -30.73 9.01
C ARG A 169 40.43 -30.70 9.56
N ASP A 170 40.59 -30.05 10.71
CA ASP A 170 41.68 -30.31 11.64
C ASP A 170 41.20 -31.32 12.70
#